data_AF-A0A2W7A553-F1
#
_entry.id   AF-A0A2W7A553-F1
#
_cell.length_a   1.000
_cell.length_b   1.000
_cell.length_c   1.000
_cell.angle_alpha   90.00
_cell.angle_beta   90.00
_cell.angle_gamma   90.00
#
_symmetry.space_group_name_H-M   'P 1'
#
loop_
_entity.id
_entity.type
_entity.pdbx_description
1 polymer ?
#
loop_
_entity_poly.entity_id
_entity_poly.type
_entity_poly.pdbx_seq_one_letter_code
_entity_poly.pdbx_strand_id
1 'polypeptide(L)'
;MILFKPAISLMNRLKYPQKFFLISLLFVLPLALVLNLLMAELDSRIEFTQKEIYGNAYLRPLNQLWKYIPQRQLILQRQFYKNSQRTEPASQKQSQELLELQDKIDQSFASLADVDRRLGEIVQTGNKLSDLKISWQGLRDGQEFSEFRNHDLLLNQLDLFRTHVVDFSNLILDPDLDT
;
A
#
# COMPACT_ATOMS: atom_id res chain seq x y z
N MET A 1 30.26 -7.40 -53.30
CA MET A 1 30.31 -8.71 -52.60
C MET A 1 31.44 -8.73 -51.55
N ILE A 2 31.50 -7.74 -50.64
CA ILE A 2 32.59 -7.58 -49.66
C ILE A 2 32.11 -7.87 -48.22
N LEU A 3 30.80 -7.75 -47.97
CA LEU A 3 30.19 -7.90 -46.65
C LEU A 3 30.39 -9.29 -46.02
N PHE A 4 30.40 -10.35 -46.83
CA PHE A 4 30.54 -11.74 -46.34
C PHE A 4 31.98 -12.27 -46.36
N LYS A 5 32.96 -11.50 -46.88
CA LYS A 5 34.37 -11.93 -46.92
C LYS A 5 34.95 -12.29 -45.54
N PRO A 6 34.71 -11.54 -44.45
CA PRO A 6 35.24 -11.93 -43.14
C PRO A 6 34.61 -13.22 -42.61
N ALA A 7 33.30 -13.40 -42.82
CA ALA A 7 32.58 -14.60 -42.42
C ALA A 7 33.04 -15.85 -43.20
N ILE A 8 33.27 -15.73 -44.52
CA ILE A 8 33.77 -16.82 -45.36
C ILE A 8 35.22 -17.20 -44.98
N SER A 9 36.07 -16.20 -44.69
CA SER A 9 37.44 -16.43 -44.23
C SER A 9 37.49 -17.16 -42.88
N LEU A 10 36.63 -16.77 -41.93
CA LEU A 10 36.48 -17.43 -40.63
C LEU A 10 36.01 -18.89 -40.80
N MET A 11 34.99 -19.12 -41.62
CA MET A 11 34.42 -20.45 -41.86
C MET A 11 35.41 -21.41 -42.56
N ASN A 12 36.30 -20.90 -43.42
CA ASN A 12 37.32 -21.71 -44.09
C ASN A 12 38.45 -22.17 -43.17
N ARG A 13 38.58 -21.59 -41.97
CA ARG A 13 39.59 -21.98 -40.97
C ARG A 13 39.10 -22.97 -39.92
N LEU A 14 37.78 -23.18 -39.83
CA LEU A 14 37.16 -24.02 -38.80
C LEU A 14 37.00 -25.48 -39.29
N LYS A 15 37.26 -26.45 -38.41
CA LYS A 15 36.98 -27.87 -38.66
C LYS A 15 35.46 -28.12 -38.65
N TYR A 16 34.98 -29.15 -39.34
CA TYR A 16 33.54 -29.50 -39.41
C TYR A 16 32.76 -29.42 -38.08
N PRO A 17 33.24 -29.97 -36.93
CA PRO A 17 32.51 -29.84 -35.67
C PRO A 17 32.40 -28.39 -35.16
N GLN A 18 33.40 -27.55 -35.42
CA GLN A 18 33.38 -26.13 -35.04
C GLN A 18 32.40 -25.32 -35.88
N LYS A 19 32.22 -25.67 -37.16
CA LYS A 19 31.21 -25.06 -38.03
C LYS A 19 29.79 -25.33 -37.52
N PHE A 20 29.51 -26.58 -37.17
CA PHE A 20 28.22 -26.96 -36.57
C PHE A 20 27.98 -26.24 -35.25
N PHE A 21 28.98 -26.16 -34.36
CA PHE A 21 28.85 -25.42 -33.11
C PHE A 21 28.54 -23.94 -33.33
N LEU A 22 29.20 -23.26 -34.28
CA LEU A 22 28.95 -21.85 -34.57
C LEU A 22 27.54 -21.62 -35.11
N ILE A 23 27.04 -22.51 -35.97
CA ILE A 23 25.66 -22.47 -36.48
C ILE A 23 24.67 -22.72 -35.33
N SER A 24 24.91 -23.72 -34.48
CA SER A 24 24.07 -23.97 -33.31
C SER A 24 24.05 -22.76 -32.36
N LEU A 25 25.20 -22.13 -32.12
CA LEU A 25 25.31 -20.94 -31.28
C LEU A 25 24.51 -19.76 -31.84
N LEU A 26 24.47 -19.61 -33.16
CA LEU A 26 23.65 -18.60 -33.84
C LEU A 26 22.15 -18.73 -33.50
N PHE A 27 21.66 -19.95 -33.26
CA PHE A 27 20.28 -20.20 -32.84
C PHE A 27 20.09 -20.20 -31.32
N VAL A 28 21.06 -20.72 -30.57
CA VAL A 28 20.99 -20.80 -29.10
C VAL A 28 21.06 -19.42 -28.45
N LEU A 29 21.88 -18.50 -28.95
CA LEU A 29 22.01 -17.15 -28.41
C LEU A 29 20.69 -16.36 -28.40
N PRO A 30 19.99 -16.18 -29.54
CA PRO A 30 18.71 -15.46 -29.53
C PRO A 30 17.65 -16.20 -28.72
N LEU A 31 17.66 -17.54 -28.68
CA LEU A 31 16.75 -18.30 -27.83
C LEU A 31 17.00 -18.05 -26.35
N ALA A 32 18.26 -18.09 -25.90
CA ALA A 32 18.63 -17.80 -24.53
C ALA A 32 18.29 -16.34 -24.15
N LEU A 33 18.48 -15.39 -25.07
CA LEU A 33 18.09 -13.99 -24.87
C LEU A 33 16.57 -13.87 -24.63
N VAL A 34 15.75 -14.48 -25.49
CA VAL A 34 14.29 -14.46 -25.36
C VAL A 34 13.84 -15.11 -24.04
N LEU A 35 14.45 -16.22 -23.64
CA LEU A 35 14.15 -16.85 -22.35
C LEU A 35 14.49 -15.94 -21.16
N ASN A 36 15.63 -15.23 -21.20
CA ASN A 36 15.99 -14.28 -20.14
C ASN A 36 15.02 -13.10 -20.08
N LEU A 37 14.62 -12.54 -21.23
CA LEU A 37 13.61 -11.48 -21.29
C LEU A 37 12.26 -11.95 -20.76
N LEU A 38 11.85 -13.18 -21.08
CA LEU A 38 10.61 -13.76 -20.58
C LEU A 38 10.66 -13.94 -19.05
N MET A 39 11.79 -14.42 -18.50
CA MET A 39 11.95 -14.55 -17.05
C MET A 39 11.88 -13.18 -16.36
N ALA A 40 12.57 -12.17 -16.88
CA ALA A 40 12.53 -10.82 -16.34
C ALA A 40 11.10 -10.22 -16.36
N GLU A 41 10.34 -10.47 -17.42
CA GLU A 41 8.94 -10.04 -17.53
C GLU A 41 8.04 -10.75 -16.51
N LEU A 42 8.23 -12.06 -16.29
CA LEU A 42 7.47 -12.82 -15.30
C LEU A 42 7.79 -12.35 -13.88
N ASP A 43 9.05 -12.14 -13.55
CA ASP A 43 9.49 -11.67 -12.23
C ASP A 43 8.92 -10.28 -11.93
N SER A 44 8.93 -9.37 -12.92
CA SER A 44 8.33 -8.03 -12.80
C SER A 44 6.83 -8.10 -12.50
N ARG A 45 6.09 -8.98 -13.19
CA ARG A 45 4.65 -9.20 -12.93
C ARG A 45 4.39 -9.76 -11.53
N ILE A 46 5.23 -10.68 -11.06
CA ILE A 46 5.12 -11.24 -9.71
C ILE A 46 5.36 -10.14 -8.67
N GLU A 47 6.39 -9.31 -8.83
CA GLU A 47 6.66 -8.20 -7.92
C GLU A 47 5.50 -7.20 -7.88
N PHE A 48 4.91 -6.90 -9.05
CA PHE A 48 3.74 -6.04 -9.16
C PHE A 48 2.55 -6.61 -8.38
N THR A 49 2.16 -7.86 -8.63
CA THR A 49 1.04 -8.50 -7.92
C THR A 49 1.29 -8.63 -6.41
N GLN A 50 2.53 -8.86 -6.00
CA GLN A 50 2.88 -8.88 -4.57
C GLN A 50 2.64 -7.52 -3.90
N LYS A 51 3.04 -6.43 -4.56
CA LYS A 51 2.79 -5.06 -4.09
C LYS A 51 1.29 -4.77 -3.92
N GLU A 52 0.46 -5.20 -4.88
CA GLU A 52 -1.01 -5.04 -4.77
C GLU A 52 -1.59 -5.81 -3.57
N ILE A 53 -1.11 -7.05 -3.33
CA ILE A 53 -1.52 -7.85 -2.17
C ILE A 53 -1.15 -7.13 -0.87
N TYR A 54 0.05 -6.55 -0.80
CA TYR A 54 0.49 -5.80 0.38
C TYR A 54 -0.40 -4.58 0.61
N GLY A 55 -0.65 -3.77 -0.44
CA GLY A 55 -1.54 -2.62 -0.36
C GLY A 55 -2.94 -2.96 0.11
N ASN A 56 -3.54 -4.01 -0.47
CA ASN A 56 -4.86 -4.47 -0.10
C ASN A 56 -4.94 -4.90 1.38
N ALA A 57 -3.89 -5.55 1.90
CA ALA A 57 -3.83 -5.92 3.31
C ALA A 57 -3.87 -4.70 4.25
N TYR A 58 -3.21 -3.60 3.88
CA TYR A 58 -3.27 -2.33 4.63
C TYR A 58 -4.58 -1.57 4.42
N LEU A 59 -5.14 -1.57 3.20
CA LEU A 59 -6.34 -0.80 2.88
C LEU A 59 -7.56 -1.24 3.69
N ARG A 60 -7.68 -2.52 4.02
CA ARG A 60 -8.81 -3.04 4.80
C ARG A 60 -8.96 -2.37 6.17
N PRO A 61 -7.96 -2.38 7.08
CA PRO A 61 -8.04 -1.66 8.34
C PRO A 61 -8.04 -0.13 8.16
N LEU A 62 -7.36 0.41 7.14
CA LEU A 62 -7.39 1.86 6.86
C LEU A 62 -8.78 2.35 6.49
N ASN A 63 -9.53 1.61 5.68
CA ASN A 63 -10.91 1.94 5.32
C ASN A 63 -11.84 1.91 6.53
N GLN A 64 -11.60 1.00 7.49
CA GLN A 64 -12.34 0.97 8.75
C GLN A 64 -12.07 2.23 9.58
N LEU A 65 -10.80 2.63 9.73
CA LEU A 65 -10.42 3.87 10.42
C LEU A 65 -11.04 5.10 9.75
N TRP A 66 -10.98 5.19 8.43
CA TRP A 66 -11.60 6.25 7.63
C TRP A 66 -13.11 6.36 7.84
N LYS A 67 -13.78 5.25 8.14
CA LYS A 67 -15.22 5.24 8.46
C LYS A 67 -15.49 5.64 9.92
N TYR A 68 -14.74 5.07 10.86
CA TYR A 68 -15.07 5.18 12.29
C TYR A 68 -14.62 6.50 12.90
N ILE A 69 -13.49 7.06 12.46
CA ILE A 69 -12.94 8.30 13.00
C ILE A 69 -13.95 9.46 12.80
N PRO A 70 -14.44 9.77 11.58
CA PRO A 70 -15.45 10.82 11.38
C PRO A 70 -16.78 10.55 12.12
N GLN A 71 -17.18 9.27 12.21
CA GLN A 71 -18.38 8.90 12.94
C GLN A 71 -18.28 9.24 14.44
N ARG A 72 -17.11 9.06 15.05
CA ARG A 72 -16.85 9.46 16.45
C ARG A 72 -17.00 10.97 16.61
N GLN A 73 -16.43 11.74 15.69
CA GLN A 73 -16.52 13.19 15.71
C GLN A 73 -17.99 13.67 15.64
N LEU A 74 -18.81 13.04 14.80
CA LEU A 74 -20.24 13.36 14.69
C LEU A 74 -21.00 13.10 15.99
N ILE A 75 -20.69 12.01 16.69
CA ILE A 75 -21.32 11.70 18.00
C ILE A 75 -20.93 12.74 19.04
N LEU A 76 -19.64 13.08 19.13
CA LEU A 76 -19.12 14.08 20.08
C LEU A 76 -19.69 15.47 19.80
N GLN A 77 -19.78 15.89 18.53
CA GLN A 77 -20.43 17.13 18.15
C GLN A 77 -21.89 17.17 18.63
N ARG A 78 -22.65 16.10 18.38
CA ARG A 78 -24.04 16.01 18.83
C ARG A 78 -24.17 16.09 20.35
N GLN A 79 -23.24 15.48 21.11
CA GLN A 79 -23.21 15.59 22.57
C GLN A 79 -22.92 17.02 23.02
N PHE A 80 -21.92 17.67 22.44
CA PHE A 80 -21.57 19.07 22.75
C PHE A 80 -22.72 20.04 22.45
N TYR A 81 -23.40 19.90 21.30
CA TYR A 81 -24.55 20.74 20.96
C TYR A 81 -25.74 20.53 21.92
N LYS A 82 -26.02 19.29 22.35
CA LYS A 82 -27.10 19.03 23.32
C LYS A 82 -26.77 19.55 24.72
N ASN A 83 -25.54 19.38 25.18
CA ASN A 83 -25.07 19.89 26.46
C ASN A 83 -25.10 21.42 26.50
N SER A 84 -24.68 22.09 25.42
CA SER A 84 -24.71 23.55 25.34
C SER A 84 -26.13 24.12 25.30
N GLN A 85 -27.10 23.40 24.72
CA GLN A 85 -28.53 23.77 24.76
C GLN A 85 -29.25 23.37 26.06
N ARG A 86 -28.55 22.76 27.04
CA ARG A 86 -29.08 22.27 28.33
C ARG A 86 -30.36 21.41 28.20
N THR A 87 -30.58 20.81 27.03
CA THR A 87 -31.89 20.22 26.70
C THR A 87 -32.06 18.85 27.34
N GLU A 88 -30.96 18.14 27.63
CA GLU A 88 -30.91 16.88 28.38
C GLU A 88 -29.43 16.46 28.55
N PRO A 89 -29.04 15.75 29.65
CA PRO A 89 -27.73 15.12 29.72
C PRO A 89 -27.56 14.07 28.61
N ALA A 90 -26.33 13.86 28.13
CA ALA A 90 -26.02 12.87 27.10
C ALA A 90 -26.68 11.52 27.43
N SER A 91 -27.48 10.98 26.51
CA SER A 91 -28.24 9.76 26.77
C SER A 91 -27.28 8.58 26.95
N GLN A 92 -27.61 7.66 27.86
CA GLN A 92 -26.79 6.47 28.13
C GLN A 92 -26.50 5.65 26.86
N LYS A 93 -27.44 5.66 25.90
CA LYS A 93 -27.25 5.06 24.56
C LYS A 93 -26.12 5.71 23.75
N GLN A 94 -26.00 7.03 23.77
CA GLN A 94 -24.92 7.74 23.04
C GLN A 94 -23.55 7.48 23.66
N SER A 95 -23.49 7.37 24.99
CA SER A 95 -22.26 7.04 25.69
C SER A 95 -21.80 5.61 25.36
N GLN A 96 -22.74 4.66 25.29
CA GLN A 96 -22.46 3.29 24.85
C GLN A 96 -22.01 3.23 23.38
N GLU A 97 -22.70 3.94 22.47
CA GLU A 97 -22.33 4.00 21.05
C GLU A 97 -20.92 4.57 20.85
N LEU A 98 -20.55 5.61 21.62
CA LEU A 98 -19.21 6.18 21.59
C LEU A 98 -18.15 5.18 22.06
N LEU A 99 -18.38 4.46 23.16
CA LEU A 99 -17.46 3.44 23.67
C LEU A 99 -17.27 2.31 22.65
N GLU A 100 -18.36 1.76 22.10
CA GLU A 100 -18.29 0.72 21.07
C GLU A 100 -17.52 1.18 19.83
N LEU A 101 -17.68 2.45 19.44
CA LEU A 101 -16.99 3.00 18.28
C LEU A 101 -15.50 3.19 18.55
N GLN A 102 -15.12 3.64 19.75
CA GLN A 102 -13.72 3.73 20.17
C GLN A 102 -13.06 2.35 20.18
N ASP A 103 -13.75 1.32 20.68
CA ASP A 103 -13.25 -0.05 20.65
C ASP A 103 -13.05 -0.57 19.21
N LYS A 104 -13.96 -0.22 18.28
CA LYS A 104 -13.79 -0.55 16.85
C LYS A 104 -12.58 0.16 16.24
N ILE A 105 -12.33 1.41 16.61
CA ILE A 105 -11.13 2.15 16.17
C ILE A 105 -9.87 1.48 16.71
N ASP A 106 -9.84 1.13 18.00
CA ASP A 106 -8.72 0.43 18.62
C ASP A 106 -8.43 -0.93 17.95
N GLN A 107 -9.48 -1.71 17.65
CA GLN A 107 -9.35 -2.98 16.93
C GLN A 107 -8.82 -2.78 15.51
N SER A 108 -9.23 -1.70 14.83
CA SER A 108 -8.74 -1.37 13.49
C SER A 108 -7.26 -0.98 13.52
N PHE A 109 -6.83 -0.22 14.53
CA PHE A 109 -5.41 0.07 14.78
C PHE A 109 -4.61 -1.18 15.15
N ALA A 110 -5.16 -2.10 15.93
CA ALA A 110 -4.51 -3.37 16.25
C ALA A 110 -4.31 -4.23 14.98
N SER A 111 -5.35 -4.33 14.15
CA SER A 111 -5.28 -5.03 12.86
C SER A 111 -4.25 -4.38 11.92
N LEU A 112 -4.22 -3.05 11.87
CA LEU A 112 -3.22 -2.31 11.10
C LEU A 112 -1.80 -2.57 11.60
N ALA A 113 -1.59 -2.63 12.91
CA ALA A 113 -0.29 -2.94 13.52
C ALA A 113 0.16 -4.39 13.26
N ASP A 114 -0.77 -5.34 13.16
CA ASP A 114 -0.45 -6.72 12.79
C ASP A 114 -0.03 -6.85 11.32
N VAL A 115 -0.66 -6.08 10.43
CA VAL A 115 -0.24 -5.97 9.03
C VAL A 115 1.14 -5.32 8.95
N ASP A 116 1.33 -4.21 9.68
CA ASP A 116 2.58 -3.45 9.66
C ASP A 116 3.77 -4.20 10.26
N ARG A 117 3.55 -5.06 11.25
CA ARG A 117 4.59 -5.96 11.77
C ARG A 117 5.11 -6.93 10.71
N ARG A 118 4.27 -7.32 9.75
CA ARG A 118 4.61 -8.28 8.69
C ARG A 118 5.18 -7.62 7.45
N LEU A 119 4.69 -6.42 7.13
CA LEU A 119 4.93 -5.76 5.85
C LEU A 119 5.59 -4.38 5.96
N GLY A 120 5.77 -3.83 7.16
CA GLY A 120 6.21 -2.46 7.38
C GLY A 120 7.62 -2.17 6.88
N GLU A 121 8.53 -3.14 6.94
CA GLU A 121 9.87 -3.01 6.33
C GLU A 121 9.80 -3.02 4.79
N ILE A 122 8.89 -3.81 4.23
CA ILE A 122 8.68 -3.92 2.77
C ILE A 122 8.07 -2.62 2.24
N VAL A 123 6.98 -2.16 2.86
CA VAL A 123 6.22 -0.95 2.47
C VAL A 123 6.89 0.34 2.97
N GLN A 124 7.95 0.25 3.77
CA GLN A 124 8.71 1.37 4.32
C GLN A 124 7.82 2.36 5.11
N THR A 125 6.92 1.83 5.94
CA THR A 125 5.99 2.65 6.74
C THR A 125 6.70 3.43 7.85
N GLY A 126 7.84 2.92 8.34
CA GLY A 126 8.68 3.59 9.34
C GLY A 126 7.90 3.96 10.61
N ASN A 127 8.01 5.21 11.05
CA ASN A 127 7.34 5.68 12.26
C ASN A 127 5.90 6.15 12.02
N LYS A 128 5.41 6.19 10.76
CA LYS A 128 4.11 6.81 10.43
C LYS A 128 2.95 6.16 11.18
N LEU A 129 2.95 4.83 11.34
CA LEU A 129 1.92 4.12 12.11
C LEU A 129 1.99 4.47 13.60
N SER A 130 3.20 4.55 14.16
CA SER A 130 3.41 4.92 15.56
C SER A 130 2.88 6.34 15.83
N ASP A 131 3.22 7.28 14.95
CA ASP A 131 2.76 8.67 15.04
C ASP A 131 1.23 8.76 14.98
N LEU A 132 0.61 8.01 14.07
CA LEU A 132 -0.85 7.93 13.94
C LEU A 132 -1.51 7.37 15.21
N LYS A 133 -0.90 6.33 15.81
CA LYS A 133 -1.39 5.74 17.07
C LYS A 133 -1.26 6.72 18.23
N ILE A 134 -0.18 7.48 18.30
CA ILE A 134 0.01 8.53 19.32
C ILE A 134 -1.07 9.62 19.17
N SER A 135 -1.31 10.10 17.96
CA SER A 135 -2.38 11.06 17.67
C SER A 135 -3.76 10.53 18.08
N TRP A 136 -4.03 9.25 17.83
CA TRP A 136 -5.27 8.60 18.25
C TRP A 136 -5.43 8.54 19.78
N GLN A 137 -4.39 8.12 20.52
CA GLN A 137 -4.45 8.09 21.99
C GLN A 137 -4.64 9.49 22.57
N GLY A 138 -3.94 10.50 22.04
CA GLY A 138 -4.13 11.90 22.46
C GLY A 138 -5.55 12.43 22.22
N LEU A 139 -6.23 11.95 21.17
CA LEU A 139 -7.63 12.27 20.90
C LEU A 139 -8.60 11.53 21.82
N ARG A 140 -8.31 10.27 22.13
CA ARG A 140 -9.13 9.45 23.04
C ARG A 140 -9.13 10.01 24.46
N ASP A 141 -7.98 10.46 24.93
CA ASP A 141 -7.76 10.90 26.32
C ASP A 141 -8.03 12.40 26.52
N GLY A 142 -8.12 13.18 25.44
CA GLY A 142 -8.36 14.63 25.48
C GLY A 142 -9.82 15.03 25.77
N GLN A 143 -10.03 16.23 26.34
CA GLN A 143 -11.36 16.79 26.60
C GLN A 143 -11.77 17.91 25.61
N GLU A 144 -12.88 17.64 24.89
CA GLU A 144 -13.87 18.43 24.15
C GLU A 144 -13.46 19.65 23.28
N PHE A 145 -12.56 20.57 23.69
CA PHE A 145 -12.35 21.83 22.92
C PHE A 145 -11.14 21.81 21.98
N SER A 146 -10.12 21.00 22.29
CA SER A 146 -8.95 20.81 21.43
C SER A 146 -9.13 19.66 20.42
N GLU A 147 -10.19 18.87 20.58
CA GLU A 147 -10.44 17.66 19.79
C GLU A 147 -10.69 17.94 18.30
N PHE A 148 -11.30 19.08 17.94
CA PHE A 148 -11.63 19.39 16.56
C PHE A 148 -10.40 19.54 15.66
N ARG A 149 -9.42 20.37 16.07
CA ARG A 149 -8.17 20.52 15.30
C ARG A 149 -7.34 19.25 15.29
N ASN A 150 -7.31 18.53 16.41
CA ASN A 150 -6.57 17.27 16.51
C ASN A 150 -7.21 16.18 15.63
N HIS A 151 -8.52 16.25 15.38
CA HIS A 151 -9.23 15.36 14.48
C HIS A 151 -8.81 15.53 13.03
N ASP A 152 -8.79 16.77 12.54
CA ASP A 152 -8.37 17.08 11.18
C ASP A 152 -6.91 16.67 10.95
N LEU A 153 -6.06 16.84 11.96
CA LEU A 153 -4.68 16.36 11.95
C LEU A 153 -4.61 14.82 11.85
N LEU A 154 -5.40 14.09 12.64
CA LEU A 154 -5.44 12.63 12.58
C LEU A 154 -5.91 12.13 11.21
N LEU A 155 -6.97 12.73 10.65
CA LEU A 155 -7.47 12.38 9.33
C LEU A 155 -6.45 12.66 8.23
N ASN A 156 -5.75 13.80 8.31
CA ASN A 156 -4.68 14.12 7.36
C ASN A 156 -3.51 13.12 7.48
N GLN A 157 -3.10 12.77 8.69
CA GLN A 157 -2.07 11.73 8.91
C GLN A 157 -2.51 10.37 8.37
N LEU A 158 -3.79 10.01 8.54
CA LEU A 158 -4.36 8.78 8.00
C LEU A 158 -4.39 8.81 6.46
N ASP A 159 -4.69 9.95 5.85
CA ASP A 159 -4.65 10.14 4.40
C ASP A 159 -3.22 10.02 3.85
N LEU A 160 -2.26 10.72 4.46
CA LEU A 160 -0.84 10.62 4.09
C LEU A 160 -0.31 9.19 4.23
N PHE A 161 -0.75 8.46 5.26
CA PHE A 161 -0.38 7.06 5.43
C PHE A 161 -1.03 6.18 4.35
N ARG A 162 -2.31 6.41 4.04
CA ARG A 162 -3.01 5.69 2.97
C ARG A 162 -2.37 5.94 1.61
N THR A 163 -2.06 7.19 1.28
CA THR A 163 -1.39 7.58 0.03
C THR A 163 -0.04 6.91 -0.09
N HIS A 164 0.78 6.91 0.98
CA HIS A 164 2.05 6.17 0.99
C HIS A 164 1.88 4.68 0.67
N VAL A 165 0.89 4.02 1.29
CA VAL A 165 0.60 2.60 1.03
C VAL A 165 0.12 2.40 -0.41
N VAL A 166 -0.77 3.26 -0.91
CA VAL A 166 -1.33 3.19 -2.26
C VAL A 166 -0.24 3.38 -3.31
N ASP A 167 0.62 4.38 -3.14
CA ASP A 167 1.75 4.68 -4.02
C ASP A 167 2.75 3.52 -4.06
N PHE A 168 3.08 2.94 -2.89
CA PHE A 168 3.98 1.79 -2.82
C PHE A 168 3.39 0.56 -3.52
N SER A 169 2.07 0.38 -3.40
CA SER A 169 1.38 -0.84 -3.82
C SER A 169 0.95 -0.83 -5.29
N ASN A 170 1.30 0.23 -6.03
CA ASN A 170 0.82 0.50 -7.38
C ASN A 170 -0.72 0.54 -7.48
N LEU A 171 -1.42 0.85 -6.38
CA LEU A 171 -2.88 0.94 -6.33
C LEU A 171 -3.39 2.37 -6.60
N ILE A 172 -2.51 3.24 -7.09
CA ILE A 172 -2.90 4.56 -7.62
C ILE A 172 -3.95 4.31 -8.69
N LEU A 173 -5.03 5.12 -8.72
CA LEU A 173 -6.19 4.98 -9.64
C LEU A 173 -5.79 4.22 -10.91
N ASP A 174 -6.30 2.99 -11.01
CA ASP A 174 -6.04 2.09 -12.12
C ASP A 174 -6.06 2.87 -13.44
N PRO A 175 -4.96 2.94 -14.21
CA PRO A 175 -4.97 3.59 -15.52
C PRO A 175 -5.95 2.91 -16.50
N ASP A 176 -6.38 1.69 -16.20
CA ASP A 176 -7.40 0.94 -16.94
C ASP A 176 -8.85 1.38 -16.62
N LEU A 177 -9.08 2.27 -15.64
CA LEU A 177 -10.43 2.85 -15.42
C LEU A 177 -10.78 3.94 -16.44
N ASP A 178 -9.80 4.45 -17.19
CA ASP A 178 -9.97 5.50 -18.22
C ASP A 178 -10.01 4.96 -19.66
N THR A 179 -10.07 3.63 -19.87
CA THR A 179 -10.20 3.00 -21.22
C THR A 179 -11.51 2.27 -21.44
#